data_AF-A0A917DNZ3-F1
#
_entry.id   AF-A0A917DNZ3-F1
#
_cell.length_a   1.000
_cell.length_b   1.000
_cell.length_c   1.000
_cell.angle_alpha   90.00
_cell.angle_beta   90.00
_cell.angle_gamma   90.00
#
_symmetry.space_group_name_H-M   'P 1'
#
loop_
_entity.id
_entity.type
_entity.pdbx_description
1 polymer ?
#
loop_
_entity_poly.entity_id
_entity_poly.type
_entity_poly.pdbx_seq_one_letter_code
_entity_poly.pdbx_strand_id
1 'polypeptide(L)'
;MNRLPPYEFQLTSRPELSEALLANSQVIETIKLQEVISILWQPKSMNAEERDAKLIKALDLLKSIAPTDGIEAMLALQMLGTHEAALTCLNRATREDLPMASRDRALSDSQKLMTLYLKQVNAINKHRAGGQQKMVVEYVNVENGGQAIVGNLSACANKK
;
A
#
# COMPACT_ATOMS: atom_id res chain seq x y z
N MET A 1 -17.98 -31.81 3.71
CA MET A 1 -17.58 -30.49 4.25
C MET A 1 -16.20 -30.20 3.69
N ASN A 2 -16.14 -29.51 2.54
CA ASN A 2 -14.91 -29.33 1.78
C ASN A 2 -14.04 -28.29 2.49
N ARG A 3 -12.94 -28.74 3.12
CA ARG A 3 -11.84 -27.87 3.50
C ARG A 3 -11.23 -27.29 2.22
N LEU A 4 -11.24 -25.97 2.11
CA LEU A 4 -10.52 -25.25 1.07
C LEU A 4 -9.02 -25.60 1.12
N PRO A 5 -8.32 -25.57 -0.03
CA PRO A 5 -6.89 -25.86 -0.09
C PRO A 5 -6.09 -24.86 0.77
N PRO A 6 -4.92 -25.25 1.31
CA PRO A 6 -4.08 -24.36 2.08
C PRO A 6 -3.55 -23.27 1.14
N TYR A 7 -4.02 -22.03 1.32
CA TYR A 7 -3.45 -20.88 0.63
C TYR A 7 -2.06 -20.61 1.22
N GLU A 8 -1.00 -21.02 0.52
CA GLU A 8 0.37 -20.64 0.88
C GLU A 8 0.54 -19.14 0.64
N PHE A 9 0.34 -18.35 1.69
CA PHE A 9 0.57 -16.92 1.69
C PHE A 9 1.98 -16.63 2.22
N GLN A 10 2.98 -16.68 1.34
CA GLN A 10 4.34 -16.26 1.67
C GLN A 10 4.46 -14.72 1.61
N LEU A 11 3.92 -14.03 2.61
CA LEU A 11 4.55 -12.76 3.02
C LEU A 11 5.96 -13.14 3.45
N THR A 12 6.99 -12.68 2.75
CA THR A 12 8.43 -12.91 3.01
C THR A 12 8.73 -13.13 4.50
N SER A 13 8.63 -14.38 4.97
CA SER A 13 9.09 -14.76 6.29
C SER A 13 10.60 -14.89 6.15
N ARG A 14 11.36 -14.07 6.88
CA ARG A 14 12.79 -14.31 7.03
C ARG A 14 12.96 -15.49 7.97
N PRO A 15 13.31 -16.69 7.49
CA PRO A 15 13.33 -17.91 8.30
C PRO A 15 14.30 -17.78 9.48
N GLU A 16 15.38 -17.02 9.31
CA GLU A 16 16.35 -16.68 10.34
C GLU A 16 15.72 -16.01 11.58
N LEU A 17 14.71 -15.14 11.38
CA LEU A 17 14.03 -14.44 12.48
C LEU A 17 13.04 -15.34 13.21
N SER A 18 12.36 -16.25 12.49
CA SER A 18 11.48 -17.23 13.13
C SER A 18 12.29 -18.23 13.97
N GLU A 19 13.45 -18.66 13.49
CA GLU A 19 14.35 -19.55 14.22
C GLU A 19 14.97 -18.87 15.44
N ALA A 20 15.44 -17.61 15.29
CA ALA A 20 16.04 -16.84 16.39
C ALA A 20 15.05 -16.57 17.55
N LEU A 21 13.76 -16.42 17.24
CA LEU A 21 12.71 -16.16 18.22
C LEU A 21 11.94 -17.42 18.65
N LEU A 22 12.31 -18.60 18.13
CA LEU A 22 11.55 -19.86 18.29
C LEU A 22 10.05 -19.70 17.97
N ALA A 23 9.73 -18.79 17.05
CA ALA A 23 8.37 -18.45 16.71
C ALA A 23 7.77 -19.52 15.79
N ASN A 24 6.62 -20.07 16.17
CA ASN A 24 5.90 -21.05 15.37
C ASN A 24 5.41 -20.42 14.05
N SER A 25 5.73 -21.06 12.91
CA SER A 25 5.33 -20.61 11.56
C SER A 25 3.83 -20.34 11.47
N GLN A 26 3.00 -21.18 12.09
CA GLN A 26 1.54 -21.01 12.10
C GLN A 26 1.11 -19.72 12.80
N VAL A 27 1.82 -19.32 13.87
CA VAL A 27 1.55 -18.08 14.60
C VAL A 27 1.91 -16.87 13.75
N ILE A 28 3.02 -16.94 13.02
CA ILE A 28 3.46 -15.87 12.11
C ILE A 28 2.44 -15.67 10.98
N GLU A 29 1.99 -16.75 10.35
CA GLU A 29 0.93 -16.70 9.32
C GLU A 29 -0.38 -16.14 9.87
N THR A 30 -0.75 -16.52 11.10
CA THR A 30 -1.96 -16.02 11.76
C THR A 30 -1.90 -14.52 11.98
N ILE A 31 -0.78 -13.99 12.48
CA ILE A 31 -0.60 -12.55 12.73
C ILE A 31 -0.68 -11.76 11.41
N LYS A 32 -0.05 -12.27 10.36
CA LYS A 32 -0.10 -11.67 9.02
C LYS A 32 -1.52 -11.60 8.45
N LEU A 33 -2.27 -12.70 8.56
CA LEU A 33 -3.68 -12.73 8.16
C LEU A 33 -4.52 -11.79 9.02
N GLN A 34 -4.26 -11.74 10.33
CA GLN A 34 -4.96 -10.86 11.25
C GLN A 34 -4.72 -9.38 10.91
N GLU A 35 -3.52 -9.03 10.45
CA GLU A 35 -3.21 -7.69 9.96
C GLU A 35 -4.08 -7.31 8.76
N VAL A 36 -4.17 -8.19 7.75
CA VAL A 36 -5.05 -7.99 6.58
C VAL A 36 -6.51 -7.85 7.02
N ILE A 37 -6.99 -8.75 7.89
CA ILE A 37 -8.34 -8.75 8.43
C ILE A 37 -8.65 -7.42 9.13
N SER A 38 -7.70 -6.88 9.90
CA SER A 38 -7.89 -5.64 10.68
C SER A 38 -8.14 -4.40 9.82
N ILE A 39 -7.69 -4.41 8.56
CA ILE A 39 -7.81 -3.30 7.62
C ILE A 39 -9.15 -3.33 6.87
N LEU A 40 -9.72 -4.52 6.69
CA LEU A 40 -10.98 -4.69 5.99
C LEU A 40 -12.15 -4.25 6.86
N TRP A 41 -13.02 -3.39 6.32
CA TRP A 41 -14.27 -3.06 6.99
C TRP A 41 -15.16 -4.30 7.14
N GLN A 42 -15.53 -4.60 8.38
CA GLN A 42 -16.35 -5.76 8.76
C GLN A 42 -17.57 -5.29 9.58
N PRO A 43 -18.76 -5.19 8.96
CA PRO A 43 -19.97 -4.92 9.71
C PRO A 43 -20.32 -6.11 10.61
N LYS A 44 -20.89 -5.84 11.79
CA LYS A 44 -21.29 -6.89 12.75
C LYS A 44 -22.30 -7.89 12.19
N SER A 45 -23.05 -7.49 11.15
CA SER A 45 -24.02 -8.34 10.47
C SER A 45 -23.39 -9.30 9.45
N MET A 46 -22.10 -9.16 9.15
CA MET A 46 -21.39 -10.00 8.18
C MET A 46 -21.30 -11.44 8.69
N ASN A 47 -21.72 -12.39 7.87
CA ASN A 47 -21.61 -13.80 8.22
C ASN A 47 -20.19 -14.35 7.95
N ALA A 48 -19.92 -15.59 8.36
CA ALA A 48 -18.61 -16.19 8.22
C ALA A 48 -18.18 -16.36 6.75
N GLU A 49 -19.10 -16.75 5.88
CA GLU A 49 -18.82 -17.00 4.46
C GLU A 49 -18.49 -15.70 3.71
N GLU A 50 -19.24 -14.62 3.97
CA GLU A 50 -18.98 -13.30 3.41
C GLU A 50 -17.62 -12.74 3.86
N ARG A 51 -17.29 -12.94 5.14
CA ARG A 51 -16.00 -12.53 5.70
C ARG A 51 -14.84 -13.29 5.05
N ASP A 52 -14.98 -14.60 4.90
CA ASP A 52 -13.95 -15.44 4.28
C ASP A 52 -13.78 -15.08 2.80
N ALA A 53 -14.87 -14.86 2.06
CA ALA A 53 -14.82 -14.40 0.67
C ALA A 53 -14.13 -13.03 0.53
N LYS A 54 -14.40 -12.10 1.46
CA LYS A 54 -13.77 -10.78 1.49
C LYS A 54 -12.27 -10.87 1.79
N LEU A 55 -11.87 -11.77 2.68
CA LEU A 55 -10.46 -12.04 2.97
C LEU A 55 -9.75 -12.63 1.75
N ILE A 56 -10.34 -13.62 1.07
CA ILE A 56 -9.77 -14.22 -0.13
C ILE A 56 -9.57 -13.15 -1.22
N LYS A 57 -10.58 -12.32 -1.48
CA LYS A 57 -10.46 -11.18 -2.41
C LYS A 57 -9.29 -10.25 -2.04
N ALA A 58 -9.14 -9.92 -0.76
CA ALA A 58 -8.06 -9.05 -0.30
C ALA A 58 -6.67 -9.68 -0.50
N LEU A 59 -6.53 -10.97 -0.22
CA LEU A 59 -5.30 -11.72 -0.45
C LEU A 59 -4.96 -11.82 -1.94
N ASP A 60 -5.96 -12.05 -2.80
CA ASP A 60 -5.78 -12.06 -4.25
C ASP A 60 -5.32 -10.69 -4.77
N LEU A 61 -5.87 -9.60 -4.24
CA LEU A 61 -5.41 -8.25 -4.58
C LEU A 61 -3.95 -8.01 -4.15
N LEU A 62 -3.58 -8.37 -2.92
CA LEU A 62 -2.20 -8.26 -2.44
C LEU A 62 -1.23 -9.11 -3.28
N LYS A 63 -1.65 -10.32 -3.64
CA LYS A 63 -0.88 -11.21 -4.53
C LYS A 63 -0.72 -10.61 -5.93
N SER A 64 -1.75 -9.94 -6.45
CA SER A 64 -1.71 -9.29 -7.76
C SER A 64 -0.77 -8.07 -7.79
N ILE A 65 -0.62 -7.36 -6.66
CA ILE A 65 0.37 -6.29 -6.53
C ILE A 65 1.80 -6.87 -6.59
N ALA A 66 1.99 -8.10 -6.13
CA ALA A 66 3.25 -8.83 -6.12
C ALA A 66 4.40 -8.02 -5.47
N PRO A 67 4.29 -7.66 -4.18
CA PRO A 67 5.33 -6.91 -3.49
C PRO A 67 6.64 -7.70 -3.47
N THR A 68 7.74 -7.06 -3.84
CA THR A 68 9.06 -7.73 -3.98
C THR A 68 9.92 -7.65 -2.72
N ASP A 69 9.62 -6.72 -1.81
CA ASP A 69 10.31 -6.57 -0.53
C ASP A 69 9.38 -6.06 0.58
N GLY A 70 9.94 -5.80 1.76
CA GLY A 70 9.18 -5.34 2.93
C GLY A 70 8.54 -3.96 2.76
N ILE A 71 9.17 -3.04 2.02
CA ILE A 71 8.61 -1.70 1.78
C ILE A 71 7.41 -1.82 0.86
N GLU A 72 7.53 -2.60 -0.22
CA GLU A 72 6.41 -2.88 -1.11
C GLU A 72 5.28 -3.62 -0.38
N ALA A 73 5.59 -4.55 0.53
CA ALA A 73 4.58 -5.27 1.30
C ALA A 73 3.77 -4.32 2.19
N MET A 74 4.44 -3.43 2.93
CA MET A 74 3.77 -2.42 3.76
C MET A 74 2.94 -1.46 2.91
N LEU A 75 3.48 -1.01 1.77
CA LEU A 75 2.78 -0.09 0.88
C LEU A 75 1.56 -0.76 0.21
N ALA A 76 1.69 -2.02 -0.21
CA ALA A 76 0.59 -2.80 -0.79
C ALA A 76 -0.56 -2.98 0.21
N LEU A 77 -0.23 -3.25 1.47
CA LEU A 77 -1.21 -3.35 2.53
C LEU A 77 -1.94 -2.01 2.80
N GLN A 78 -1.19 -0.90 2.80
CA GLN A 78 -1.79 0.43 2.87
C GLN A 78 -2.66 0.74 1.65
N MET A 79 -2.26 0.35 0.45
CA MET A 79 -3.04 0.53 -0.78
C MET A 79 -4.38 -0.20 -0.72
N LEU A 80 -4.38 -1.46 -0.24
CA LEU A 80 -5.60 -2.24 0.00
C LEU A 80 -6.55 -1.50 0.95
N GLY A 81 -6.03 -1.01 2.08
CA GLY A 81 -6.82 -0.23 3.05
C GLY A 81 -7.37 1.07 2.47
N THR A 82 -6.55 1.84 1.77
CA THR A 82 -6.98 3.07 1.08
C THR A 82 -8.11 2.78 0.09
N HIS A 83 -7.99 1.72 -0.70
CA HIS A 83 -8.98 1.32 -1.68
C HIS A 83 -10.32 0.93 -1.03
N GLU A 84 -10.29 0.04 -0.03
CA GLU A 84 -11.50 -0.39 0.68
C GLU A 84 -12.18 0.77 1.43
N ALA A 85 -11.40 1.68 2.03
CA ALA A 85 -11.94 2.88 2.67
C ALA A 85 -12.60 3.83 1.65
N ALA A 86 -11.99 4.01 0.47
CA ALA A 86 -12.58 4.82 -0.60
C ALA A 86 -13.92 4.24 -1.08
N LEU A 87 -13.98 2.93 -1.34
CA LEU A 87 -15.22 2.26 -1.74
C LEU A 87 -16.30 2.33 -0.66
N THR A 88 -15.91 2.23 0.61
CA THR A 88 -16.85 2.38 1.74
C THR A 88 -17.41 3.80 1.80
N CYS A 89 -16.58 4.81 1.57
CA CYS A 89 -17.03 6.20 1.47
C CYS A 89 -17.97 6.43 0.28
N LEU A 90 -17.68 5.86 -0.89
CA LEU A 90 -18.60 5.90 -2.03
C LEU A 90 -19.96 5.25 -1.69
N ASN A 91 -19.95 4.06 -1.08
CA ASN A 91 -21.17 3.39 -0.67
C ASN A 91 -21.99 4.26 0.32
N ARG A 92 -21.32 4.91 1.28
CA ARG A 92 -21.98 5.84 2.19
C ARG A 92 -22.55 7.07 1.49
N ALA A 93 -21.94 7.55 0.41
CA ALA A 93 -22.45 8.69 -0.34
C ALA A 93 -23.76 8.37 -1.10
N THR A 94 -24.02 7.11 -1.44
CA THR A 94 -25.23 6.68 -2.15
C THR A 94 -26.40 6.32 -1.23
N ARG A 95 -26.20 6.35 0.09
CA ARG A 95 -27.21 5.99 1.09
C ARG A 95 -28.21 7.12 1.33
N GLU A 96 -29.44 6.95 0.89
CA GLU A 96 -30.53 7.94 1.04
C GLU A 96 -31.00 8.11 2.49
N ASP A 97 -30.76 7.11 3.34
CA ASP A 97 -31.06 7.16 4.78
C ASP A 97 -30.12 8.09 5.57
N LEU A 98 -29.05 8.58 4.95
CA LEU A 98 -28.09 9.49 5.59
C LEU A 98 -28.37 10.96 5.23
N PRO A 99 -28.14 11.90 6.17
CA PRO A 99 -28.25 13.33 5.87
C PRO A 99 -27.35 13.74 4.70
N MET A 100 -27.82 14.66 3.85
CA MET A 100 -27.08 15.14 2.68
C MET A 100 -25.65 15.57 3.00
N ALA A 101 -25.44 16.33 4.07
CA ALA A 101 -24.11 16.75 4.53
C ALA A 101 -23.17 15.57 4.86
N SER A 102 -23.71 14.44 5.35
CA SER A 102 -22.93 13.23 5.61
C SER A 102 -22.52 12.53 4.31
N ARG A 103 -23.41 12.53 3.31
CA ARG A 103 -23.16 11.97 1.98
C ARG A 103 -22.11 12.80 1.22
N ASP A 104 -22.22 14.12 1.27
CA ASP A 104 -21.25 15.05 0.66
C ASP A 104 -19.86 14.89 1.27
N ARG A 105 -19.78 14.76 2.61
CA ARG A 105 -18.52 14.48 3.30
C ARG A 105 -17.92 13.15 2.86
N ALA A 106 -18.74 12.09 2.78
CA ALA A 106 -18.28 10.78 2.33
C ALA A 106 -17.73 10.83 0.89
N LEU A 107 -18.39 11.57 -0.01
CA LEU A 107 -17.90 11.78 -1.37
C LEU A 107 -16.54 12.52 -1.39
N SER A 108 -16.41 13.60 -0.60
CA SER A 108 -15.16 14.34 -0.47
C SER A 108 -14.02 13.47 0.07
N ASP A 109 -14.28 12.68 1.11
CA ASP A 109 -13.28 11.80 1.70
C ASP A 109 -12.88 10.67 0.75
N SER A 110 -13.83 10.12 -0.01
CA SER A 110 -13.54 9.18 -1.10
C SER A 110 -12.58 9.78 -2.13
N GLN A 111 -12.83 11.01 -2.58
CA GLN A 111 -11.97 11.68 -3.56
C GLN A 111 -10.52 11.84 -3.04
N LYS A 112 -10.36 12.19 -1.76
CA LYS A 112 -9.03 12.30 -1.12
C LYS A 112 -8.32 10.95 -1.09
N LEU A 113 -9.01 9.89 -0.70
CA LEU A 113 -8.45 8.53 -0.64
C LEU A 113 -8.08 8.01 -2.04
N MET A 114 -8.91 8.25 -3.05
CA MET A 114 -8.59 7.90 -4.44
C MET A 114 -7.36 8.67 -4.95
N THR A 115 -7.23 9.96 -4.60
CA THR A 115 -6.04 10.74 -4.93
C THR A 115 -4.79 10.19 -4.22
N LEU A 116 -4.92 9.77 -2.95
CA LEU A 116 -3.85 9.09 -2.22
C LEU A 116 -3.48 7.75 -2.88
N TYR A 117 -4.46 6.97 -3.31
CA TYR A 117 -4.23 5.70 -4.01
C TYR A 117 -3.38 5.89 -5.28
N LEU A 118 -3.68 6.91 -6.09
CA LEU A 118 -2.86 7.25 -7.25
C LEU A 118 -1.41 7.62 -6.87
N LYS A 119 -1.22 8.34 -5.76
CA LYS A 119 0.13 8.63 -5.23
C LYS A 119 0.86 7.37 -4.79
N GLN A 120 0.17 6.41 -4.16
CA GLN A 120 0.74 5.13 -3.74
C GLN A 120 1.13 4.27 -4.96
N VAL A 121 0.31 4.25 -6.02
CA VAL A 121 0.64 3.61 -7.31
C VAL A 121 1.89 4.23 -7.93
N ASN A 122 2.03 5.55 -7.90
CA ASN A 122 3.24 6.20 -8.39
C ASN A 122 4.46 5.89 -7.51
N ALA A 123 4.28 5.80 -6.19
CA ALA A 123 5.34 5.47 -5.26
C ALA A 123 5.87 4.05 -5.49
N ILE A 124 4.99 3.04 -5.67
CA ILE A 124 5.42 1.65 -5.94
C ILE A 124 6.13 1.55 -7.29
N ASN A 125 5.63 2.23 -8.33
CA ASN A 125 6.28 2.25 -9.64
C ASN A 125 7.67 2.91 -9.58
N LYS A 126 7.81 4.01 -8.84
CA LYS A 126 9.10 4.69 -8.64
C LYS A 126 10.08 3.83 -7.85
N HIS A 127 9.59 3.12 -6.83
CA HIS A 127 10.38 2.18 -6.04
C HIS A 127 10.95 1.06 -6.92
N ARG A 128 10.09 0.43 -7.74
CA ARG A 128 10.46 -0.63 -8.70
C ARG A 128 11.41 -0.17 -9.80
N ALA A 129 11.29 1.08 -10.24
CA ALA A 129 12.20 1.67 -11.22
C ALA A 129 13.62 1.90 -10.67
N GLY A 130 13.90 1.50 -9.43
CA GLY A 130 15.26 1.46 -8.87
C GLY A 130 15.85 2.82 -8.57
N GLY A 131 15.02 3.87 -8.41
CA GLY A 131 15.47 5.18 -7.95
C GLY A 131 16.65 5.76 -8.74
N GLN A 132 16.77 5.51 -10.06
CA GLN A 132 17.89 6.01 -10.85
C GLN A 132 17.81 7.54 -11.01
N GLN A 133 18.32 8.28 -10.02
CA GLN A 133 19.06 9.49 -10.34
C GLN A 133 20.40 9.02 -10.91
N LYS A 134 20.50 8.94 -12.24
CA LYS A 134 21.81 8.81 -12.91
C LYS A 134 22.62 10.06 -12.58
N MET A 135 23.41 10.02 -11.51
CA MET A 135 24.46 10.99 -11.28
C MET A 135 25.62 10.57 -12.18
N VAL A 136 25.76 11.22 -13.34
CA VAL A 136 26.97 11.09 -14.15
C VAL A 136 28.05 11.87 -13.41
N VAL A 137 28.93 11.16 -12.73
CA VAL A 137 30.11 11.77 -12.10
C VAL A 137 31.12 12.04 -13.21
N GLU A 138 31.08 13.24 -13.76
CA GLU A 138 32.17 13.75 -14.59
C GLU A 138 33.23 14.34 -13.63
N TYR A 139 34.45 13.79 -13.67
CA TYR A 139 35.57 14.32 -12.90
C TYR A 139 35.97 15.68 -13.47
N VAL A 140 35.48 16.76 -12.87
CA VAL A 140 35.94 18.11 -13.18
C VAL A 140 37.21 18.36 -12.38
N ASN A 141 38.34 18.56 -13.07
CA ASN A 141 39.57 19.00 -12.42
C ASN A 141 39.39 20.48 -12.01
N VAL A 142 39.27 20.73 -10.72
CA VAL A 142 39.17 22.09 -10.17
C VAL A 142 40.59 22.59 -9.93
N GLU A 143 41.09 23.43 -10.82
CA GLU A 143 42.37 24.11 -10.61
C GLU A 143 42.32 25.06 -9.41
N ASN A 144 43.49 25.39 -8.87
CA ASN A 144 43.68 26.15 -7.64
C ASN A 144 42.97 27.53 -7.73
N GLY A 145 41.76 27.63 -7.15
CA GLY A 145 40.92 28.83 -7.16
C GLY A 145 39.51 28.66 -7.71
N GLY A 146 39.15 27.50 -8.29
CA GLY A 146 37.76 27.22 -8.70
C GLY A 146 36.87 26.80 -7.54
N GLN A 147 35.67 27.36 -7.40
CA GLN A 147 34.66 26.89 -6.44
C GLN A 147 33.53 26.17 -7.20
N ALA A 148 33.34 24.89 -6.88
CA ALA A 148 32.17 24.14 -7.34
C ALA A 148 31.01 24.37 -6.36
N ILE A 149 29.87 24.84 -6.86
CA ILE A 149 28.64 24.98 -6.08
C ILE A 149 27.84 23.69 -6.23
N VAL A 150 27.56 23.02 -5.11
CA VAL A 150 26.65 21.85 -5.06
C VAL A 150 25.31 22.33 -4.50
N GLY A 151 24.24 22.25 -5.29
CA GLY A 151 22.90 22.67 -4.88
C GLY A 151 21.80 22.14 -5.78
N ASN A 152 20.60 21.94 -5.22
CA ASN A 152 19.42 21.49 -5.95
C ASN A 152 18.83 22.68 -6.74
N LEU A 153 19.16 22.81 -8.02
CA LEU A 153 18.63 23.87 -8.88
C LEU A 153 17.21 23.53 -9.31
N SER A 154 16.21 24.09 -8.63
CA SER A 154 14.84 24.12 -9.15
C SER A 154 14.75 25.22 -10.19
N ALA A 155 14.80 24.87 -11.47
CA ALA A 155 14.62 25.83 -12.55
C ALA A 155 13.18 26.35 -12.54
N CYS A 156 12.97 27.58 -12.06
CA CYS A 156 11.73 28.31 -12.30
C CYS A 156 11.67 28.69 -13.79
N ALA A 157 10.79 28.04 -14.54
CA ALA A 157 10.47 28.42 -15.91
C ALA A 157 9.71 29.76 -15.91
N ASN A 158 10.36 30.84 -16.34
CA ASN A 158 9.72 32.12 -16.57
C ASN A 158 9.08 32.10 -17.97
N LYS A 159 7.74 32.16 -18.04
CA LYS A 159 6.98 32.37 -19.28
C LYS A 159 7.11 33.83 -19.69
N LYS A 160 7.49 34.08 -20.95
CA LYS A 160 7.24 35.37 -21.63
C LYS A 160 5.75 35.52 -21.92
#